data_AF-A0AAW7KFV5-F1
#
_entry.id   AF-A0AAW7KFV5-F1
#
_cell.length_a   1.000
_cell.length_b   1.000
_cell.length_c   1.000
_cell.angle_alpha   90.00
_cell.angle_beta   90.00
_cell.angle_gamma   90.00
#
_symmetry.space_group_name_H-M   'P 1'
#
loop_
_entity.id
_entity.type
_entity.pdbx_description
1 polymer ?
#
loop_
_entity_poly.entity_id
_entity_poly.type
_entity_poly.pdbx_seq_one_letter_code
_entity_poly.pdbx_strand_id
1 'polypeptide(L)'
;MLDKFSAPTLNKLQKDNQHIYYVYCLVDPRNNQPFYIGKGKDNRVFAHRQAALNLLRQSNLLKNDETAGTLKIKTIQEINALGMQVLSYILSYGLSEAEAFASENALINYARLIQRLPLTNLVKEIGRA
;
A
#
# COMPACT_ATOMS: atom_id res chain seq x y z
N MET A 1 -5.03 16.39 -7.69
CA MET A 1 -4.85 15.07 -7.04
C MET A 1 -3.77 14.35 -7.81
N LEU A 2 -2.74 13.81 -7.15
CA LEU A 2 -1.71 13.01 -7.83
C LEU A 2 -2.25 11.60 -8.04
N ASP A 3 -2.45 11.23 -9.30
CA ASP A 3 -2.93 9.93 -9.76
C ASP A 3 -1.83 9.11 -10.45
N LYS A 4 -0.67 9.73 -10.66
CA LYS A 4 0.55 9.14 -11.23
C LYS A 4 1.79 9.88 -10.75
N PHE A 5 2.93 9.19 -10.83
CA PHE A 5 4.24 9.80 -10.68
C PHE A 5 4.53 10.73 -11.86
N SER A 6 5.38 11.74 -11.61
CA SER A 6 5.98 12.53 -12.69
C SER A 6 6.91 11.66 -13.54
N ALA A 7 7.11 12.01 -14.81
CA ALA A 7 8.04 11.29 -15.67
C ALA A 7 9.48 11.23 -15.09
N PRO A 8 10.04 12.31 -14.51
CA PRO A 8 11.33 12.23 -13.81
C PRO A 8 11.33 11.26 -12.63
N THR A 9 10.24 11.19 -11.86
CA THR A 9 10.11 10.24 -10.76
C THR A 9 10.07 8.80 -11.27
N LEU A 10 9.29 8.50 -12.32
CA LEU A 10 9.25 7.17 -12.92
C LEU A 10 10.62 6.74 -13.43
N ASN A 11 11.31 7.61 -14.17
CA ASN A 11 12.65 7.33 -14.66
C ASN A 11 13.65 7.05 -13.53
N LYS A 12 13.50 7.71 -12.38
CA LYS A 12 14.32 7.43 -11.19
C LYS A 12 13.99 6.09 -10.55
N LEU A 13 12.70 5.74 -10.47
CA LEU A 13 12.23 4.46 -9.90
C LEU A 13 12.55 3.26 -10.81
N GLN A 14 12.72 3.49 -12.11
CA GLN A 14 12.82 2.46 -13.15
C GLN A 14 14.08 2.64 -14.02
N LYS A 15 15.15 3.15 -13.41
CA LYS A 15 16.40 3.42 -14.13
C LYS A 15 17.02 2.16 -14.74
N ASP A 16 16.81 1.02 -14.09
CA ASP A 16 17.28 -0.29 -14.53
C ASP A 16 16.07 -1.21 -14.75
N ASN A 17 15.98 -1.80 -15.94
CA ASN A 17 14.89 -2.67 -16.36
C ASN A 17 14.77 -3.94 -15.50
N GLN A 18 15.82 -4.36 -14.81
CA GLN A 18 15.77 -5.48 -13.85
C GLN A 18 15.33 -5.02 -12.45
N HIS A 19 15.44 -3.74 -12.14
CA HIS A 19 15.23 -3.16 -10.83
C HIS A 19 14.10 -2.12 -10.83
N ILE A 20 12.97 -2.47 -11.45
CA ILE A 20 11.81 -1.57 -11.64
C ILE A 20 10.82 -1.55 -10.47
N TYR A 21 11.05 -2.38 -9.44
CA TYR A 21 10.14 -2.49 -8.30
C TYR A 21 10.52 -1.54 -7.16
N TYR A 22 9.51 -1.21 -6.37
CA TYR A 22 9.60 -0.44 -5.14
C TYR A 22 8.70 -1.04 -4.07
N VAL A 23 9.00 -0.74 -2.80
CA VAL A 23 8.11 -0.98 -1.66
C VAL A 23 7.56 0.36 -1.20
N TYR A 24 6.27 0.39 -0.90
CA TYR A 24 5.55 1.57 -0.46
C TYR A 24 4.65 1.27 0.74
N CYS A 25 4.20 2.32 1.43
CA CYS A 25 3.13 2.22 2.41
C CYS A 25 1.99 3.20 2.12
N LEU A 26 0.80 2.86 2.59
CA LEU A 26 -0.35 3.76 2.70
C LEU A 26 -0.51 4.16 4.16
N VAL A 27 -0.65 5.46 4.40
CA VAL A 27 -0.70 6.06 5.73
C VAL A 27 -2.02 6.77 5.93
N ASP A 28 -2.61 6.53 7.10
CA ASP A 28 -3.82 7.20 7.55
C ASP A 28 -3.45 8.60 8.07
N PRO A 29 -3.93 9.68 7.43
CA PRO A 29 -3.58 11.05 7.84
C PRO A 29 -4.15 11.43 9.22
N ARG A 30 -5.11 10.67 9.77
CA ARG A 30 -5.74 10.94 11.07
C ARG A 30 -4.79 10.70 12.24
N ASN A 31 -3.90 9.72 12.11
CA ASN A 31 -2.97 9.29 13.15
C ASN A 31 -1.51 9.18 12.66
N ASN A 32 -1.27 9.45 11.38
CA ASN A 32 0.03 9.34 10.71
C ASN A 32 0.66 7.93 10.82
N GLN A 33 -0.16 6.88 10.88
CA GLN A 33 0.29 5.49 10.95
C GLN A 33 0.09 4.76 9.62
N PRO A 34 1.05 3.92 9.18
CA PRO A 34 0.83 3.07 8.03
C PRO A 34 -0.20 1.98 8.37
N PHE A 35 -1.16 1.80 7.47
CA PHE A 35 -2.18 0.74 7.56
C PHE A 35 -2.02 -0.30 6.43
N TYR A 36 -1.10 -0.09 5.49
CA TYR A 36 -0.80 -1.05 4.45
C TYR A 36 0.63 -0.88 3.96
N ILE A 37 1.32 -1.98 3.70
CA ILE A 37 2.64 -2.02 3.05
C ILE A 37 2.52 -2.89 1.81
N GLY A 38 3.07 -2.45 0.68
CA GLY A 38 2.95 -3.18 -0.58
C GLY A 38 4.19 -3.02 -1.44
N LYS A 39 4.44 -3.99 -2.33
CA LYS A 39 5.36 -3.84 -3.45
C LYS A 39 4.64 -3.44 -4.74
N GLY A 40 5.34 -2.71 -5.61
CA GLY A 40 4.80 -2.25 -6.87
C GLY A 40 5.84 -1.80 -7.88
N LYS A 41 5.35 -1.52 -9.09
CA LYS A 41 6.07 -0.85 -10.18
C LYS A 41 5.12 0.14 -10.84
N ASP A 42 5.65 1.03 -11.67
CA ASP A 42 4.88 2.07 -12.34
C ASP A 42 4.05 2.89 -11.33
N ASN A 43 2.78 3.15 -11.66
CA ASN A 43 1.83 3.91 -10.84
C ASN A 43 0.99 3.01 -9.91
N ARG A 44 1.43 1.78 -9.59
CA ARG A 44 0.65 0.83 -8.76
C ARG A 44 0.23 1.42 -7.41
N VAL A 45 1.08 2.22 -6.76
CA VAL A 45 0.74 2.89 -5.50
C VAL A 45 -0.53 3.75 -5.62
N PHE A 46 -0.77 4.39 -6.78
CA PHE A 46 -1.95 5.19 -7.05
C PHE A 46 -3.16 4.35 -7.48
N ALA A 47 -2.95 3.23 -8.17
CA ALA A 47 -4.03 2.34 -8.61
C ALA A 47 -4.90 1.86 -7.43
N HIS A 48 -4.32 1.62 -6.26
CA HIS A 48 -5.09 1.26 -5.07
C HIS A 48 -6.00 2.38 -4.55
N ARG A 49 -5.54 3.63 -4.65
CA ARG A 49 -6.35 4.79 -4.31
C ARG A 49 -7.54 4.93 -5.25
N GLN A 50 -7.32 4.73 -6.55
CA GLN A 50 -8.38 4.76 -7.56
C GLN A 50 -9.36 3.60 -7.40
N ALA A 51 -8.89 2.39 -7.10
CA ALA A 51 -9.75 1.23 -6.86
C ALA A 51 -10.72 1.48 -5.70
N ALA A 52 -10.26 2.11 -4.61
CA ALA A 52 -11.13 2.47 -3.49
C ALA A 52 -12.17 3.54 -3.87
N LEU A 53 -11.81 4.51 -4.73
CA LEU A 53 -12.76 5.51 -5.26
C LEU A 53 -13.80 4.91 -6.21
N ASN A 54 -13.40 3.95 -7.05
CA ASN A 54 -14.31 3.30 -7.99
C ASN A 54 -15.28 2.35 -7.27
N LEU A 55 -14.85 1.69 -6.19
CA LEU A 55 -15.71 0.82 -5.38
C LEU A 55 -16.70 1.60 -4.50
N LEU A 56 -16.41 2.85 -4.14
CA LEU A 56 -17.42 3.75 -3.53
C LEU A 56 -18.65 3.92 -4.42
N ARG A 57 -18.48 3.89 -5.75
CA ARG A 57 -19.61 3.97 -6.71
C ARG A 57 -20.40 2.67 -6.83
N GLN A 58 -19.87 1.56 -6.31
CA GLN A 58 -20.44 0.22 -6.43
C GLN A 58 -20.81 -0.37 -5.05
N SER A 59 -21.10 0.48 -4.06
CA SER A 59 -21.29 0.18 -2.63
C SER A 59 -22.31 -0.92 -2.28
N ASN A 60 -22.99 -1.53 -3.26
CA ASN A 60 -23.81 -2.73 -3.11
C ASN A 60 -23.06 -4.05 -3.35
N LEU A 61 -21.75 -4.05 -3.67
CA LEU A 61 -20.99 -5.26 -4.05
C LEU A 61 -19.99 -5.78 -3.00
N LEU A 62 -19.75 -5.06 -1.91
CA LEU A 62 -18.90 -5.56 -0.82
C LEU A 62 -19.72 -6.53 0.06
N LYS A 63 -19.87 -7.76 -0.41
CA LYS A 63 -20.35 -8.88 0.42
C LYS A 63 -19.38 -9.09 1.59
N ASN A 64 -19.91 -9.56 2.71
CA ASN A 64 -19.33 -9.68 4.06
C ASN A 64 -18.01 -10.50 4.22
N ASP A 65 -17.21 -10.67 3.18
CA ASP A 65 -15.92 -11.34 3.28
C ASP A 65 -14.80 -10.34 3.63
N GLU A 66 -14.31 -10.42 4.88
CA GLU A 66 -13.19 -9.63 5.39
C GLU A 66 -11.85 -10.13 4.81
N THR A 67 -11.56 -9.76 3.57
CA THR A 67 -10.22 -9.96 2.97
C THR A 67 -9.31 -8.75 3.20
N ALA A 68 -7.98 -8.89 3.01
CA ALA A 68 -7.04 -7.75 3.00
C ALA A 68 -7.44 -6.67 2.00
N GLY A 69 -7.99 -7.09 0.86
CA GLY A 69 -8.55 -6.17 -0.12
C GLY A 69 -9.65 -5.33 0.51
N THR A 70 -10.63 -6.01 1.12
CA THR A 70 -11.79 -5.39 1.78
C THR A 70 -11.37 -4.43 2.91
N LEU A 71 -10.49 -4.85 3.82
CA LEU A 71 -10.04 -4.02 4.95
C LEU A 71 -9.30 -2.76 4.47
N LYS A 72 -8.37 -2.90 3.52
CA LYS A 72 -7.65 -1.76 2.93
C LYS A 72 -8.62 -0.78 2.27
N ILE A 73 -9.56 -1.28 1.47
CA ILE A 73 -10.55 -0.44 0.77
C ILE A 73 -11.40 0.31 1.80
N LYS A 74 -11.89 -0.38 2.83
CA LYS A 74 -12.68 0.21 3.92
C LYS A 74 -11.94 1.36 4.60
N THR A 75 -10.68 1.17 4.99
CA THR A 75 -9.87 2.25 5.60
C THR A 75 -9.74 3.46 4.67
N ILE A 76 -9.50 3.25 3.37
CA ILE A 76 -9.43 4.35 2.40
C ILE A 76 -10.77 5.10 2.29
N GLN A 77 -11.90 4.37 2.30
CA GLN A 77 -13.24 4.96 2.25
C GLN A 77 -13.55 5.82 3.48
N GLU A 78 -13.21 5.33 4.67
CA GLU A 78 -13.37 6.08 5.93
C GLU A 78 -12.58 7.38 5.93
N ILE A 79 -11.34 7.36 5.44
CA ILE A 79 -10.50 8.56 5.32
C ILE A 79 -11.12 9.56 4.32
N ASN A 80 -11.57 9.08 3.16
CA ASN A 80 -12.19 9.93 2.14
C ASN A 80 -13.53 10.55 2.61
N ALA A 81 -14.33 9.82 3.38
CA ALA A 81 -15.60 10.30 3.92
C ALA A 81 -15.43 11.53 4.84
N LEU A 82 -14.23 11.71 5.41
CA LEU A 82 -13.86 12.87 6.21
C LEU A 82 -13.26 14.02 5.39
N GLY A 83 -13.33 13.95 4.06
CA GLY A 83 -12.68 14.91 3.16
C GLY A 83 -11.15 14.85 3.15
N MET A 84 -10.57 13.85 3.80
CA MET A 84 -9.13 13.64 3.90
C MET A 84 -8.61 12.74 2.78
N GLN A 85 -7.28 12.70 2.66
CA GLN A 85 -6.59 12.00 1.61
C GLN A 85 -5.55 11.05 2.19
N VAL A 86 -5.62 9.78 1.81
CA VAL A 86 -4.60 8.79 2.14
C VAL A 86 -3.24 9.26 1.64
N LEU A 87 -2.24 9.17 2.52
CA LEU A 87 -0.86 9.49 2.20
C LEU A 87 -0.16 8.22 1.68
N SER A 88 0.81 8.40 0.78
CA SER A 88 1.59 7.30 0.21
C SER A 88 3.07 7.65 0.24
N TYR A 89 3.90 6.73 0.72
CA TYR A 89 5.35 6.90 0.78
C TYR A 89 6.06 5.72 0.11
N ILE A 90 7.12 6.01 -0.65
CA ILE A 90 8.07 5.00 -1.13
C ILE A 90 9.08 4.75 -0.01
N LEU A 91 9.19 3.49 0.43
CA LEU A 91 10.09 3.06 1.49
C LEU A 91 11.43 2.58 0.93
N SER A 92 11.41 1.93 -0.22
CA SER A 92 12.60 1.47 -0.96
C SER A 92 12.28 1.36 -2.44
N TYR A 93 13.26 1.56 -3.32
CA TYR A 93 13.09 1.57 -4.78
C TYR A 93 14.36 1.13 -5.49
N GLY A 94 14.24 0.81 -6.79
CA GLY A 94 15.38 0.26 -7.53
C GLY A 94 15.61 -1.20 -7.15
N LEU A 95 14.53 -1.98 -7.02
CA LEU A 95 14.57 -3.36 -6.56
C LEU A 95 14.18 -4.30 -7.69
N SER A 96 14.78 -5.48 -7.71
CA SER A 96 14.24 -6.64 -8.39
C SER A 96 12.93 -7.09 -7.72
N GLU A 97 12.18 -7.96 -8.38
CA GLU A 97 10.94 -8.48 -7.79
C GLU A 97 11.18 -9.26 -6.49
N ALA A 98 12.26 -10.07 -6.46
CA ALA A 98 12.63 -10.88 -5.31
C ALA A 98 13.04 -10.00 -4.12
N GLU A 99 13.84 -8.96 -4.36
CA GLU A 99 14.23 -8.00 -3.32
C GLU A 99 13.03 -7.22 -2.79
N ALA A 100 12.11 -6.79 -3.68
CA ALA A 100 10.90 -6.10 -3.28
C ALA A 100 9.98 -6.99 -2.44
N PHE A 101 9.87 -8.27 -2.77
CA PHE A 101 9.12 -9.25 -1.99
C PHE A 101 9.73 -9.51 -0.61
N ALA A 102 11.05 -9.73 -0.55
CA ALA A 102 11.76 -9.93 0.72
C ALA A 102 11.66 -8.68 1.62
N SER A 103 11.84 -7.48 1.03
CA SER A 103 11.74 -6.19 1.72
C SER A 103 10.31 -5.93 2.23
N GLU A 104 9.29 -6.18 1.42
CA GLU A 104 7.89 -6.08 1.81
C GLU A 104 7.59 -6.98 3.02
N ASN A 105 8.03 -8.25 2.97
CA ASN A 105 7.85 -9.19 4.05
C ASN A 105 8.52 -8.72 5.36
N ALA A 106 9.79 -8.30 5.29
CA ALA A 106 10.53 -7.81 6.44
C ALA A 106 9.86 -6.58 7.07
N LEU A 107 9.42 -5.61 6.25
CA LEU A 107 8.75 -4.39 6.71
C LEU A 107 7.38 -4.69 7.33
N ILE A 108 6.59 -5.60 6.75
CA ILE A 108 5.32 -6.03 7.35
C ILE A 108 5.55 -6.66 8.72
N ASN A 109 6.53 -7.56 8.83
CA ASN A 109 6.84 -8.22 10.10
C ASN A 109 7.32 -7.22 11.16
N TYR A 110 8.22 -6.31 10.80
CA TYR A 110 8.69 -5.26 11.71
C TYR A 110 7.54 -4.38 12.20
N ALA A 111 6.71 -3.88 11.28
CA ALA A 111 5.57 -3.02 11.62
C ALA A 111 4.54 -3.73 12.52
N ARG A 112 4.27 -5.03 12.30
CA ARG A 112 3.29 -5.79 13.09
C ARG A 112 3.82 -6.29 14.41
N LEU A 113 4.97 -6.97 14.38
CA LEU A 113 5.49 -7.70 15.53
C LEU A 113 6.17 -6.76 16.52
N ILE A 114 6.88 -5.75 16.02
CA ILE A 114 7.65 -4.82 16.84
C ILE A 114 6.86 -3.54 17.11
N GLN A 115 6.38 -2.86 16.06
CA GLN A 115 5.68 -1.57 16.20
C GLN A 115 4.18 -1.72 16.55
N ARG A 116 3.63 -2.94 16.51
CA ARG A 116 2.21 -3.24 16.80
C ARG A 116 1.23 -2.44 15.95
N LEU A 117 1.60 -2.11 14.71
CA LEU A 117 0.77 -1.31 13.81
C LEU A 117 -0.37 -2.14 13.20
N PRO A 118 -1.58 -1.55 13.05
CA PRO A 118 -2.76 -2.24 12.55
C PRO A 118 -2.75 -2.37 11.03
N LEU A 119 -1.77 -3.07 10.47
CA LEU A 119 -1.70 -3.28 9.02
C LEU A 119 -2.87 -4.14 8.53
N THR A 120 -3.41 -3.81 7.36
CA THR A 120 -4.49 -4.50 6.66
C THR A 120 -4.03 -5.67 5.78
N ASN A 121 -2.71 -5.91 5.68
CA ASN A 121 -2.12 -6.99 4.87
C ASN A 121 -2.60 -8.40 5.31
N LEU A 122 -2.98 -9.30 4.40
CA LEU A 122 -3.20 -10.70 4.78
C LEU A 122 -1.85 -11.41 4.65
N VAL A 123 -1.10 -11.52 5.74
CA VAL A 123 0.13 -12.31 5.80
C VAL A 123 -0.04 -13.33 6.92
N LYS A 124 0.24 -14.60 6.65
CA LYS A 124 0.32 -15.63 7.68
C LYS A 124 1.54 -15.33 8.54
N GLU A 125 1.34 -15.13 9.85
CA GLU A 125 2.43 -14.90 10.78
C GLU A 125 3.41 -16.08 10.73
N ILE A 126 4.71 -15.79 10.51
CA ILE A 126 5.76 -16.79 10.67
C ILE A 126 6.42 -16.49 12.03
N GLY A 127 5.83 -17.06 13.08
CA GLY A 127 6.45 -17.30 14.39
C GLY A 127 6.68 -16.10 15.31
N ARG A 128 6.16 -16.19 16.54
CA ARG A 128 6.80 -15.60 17.72
C ARG A 128 7.69 -16.71 18.31
N ALA A 129 8.96 -16.41 18.56
CA ALA A 129 9.84 -17.28 19.36
C ALA A 129 9.53 -17.09 20.84
#